data_AF-A0A8K0TWI5-F1
#
_entry.id   AF-A0A8K0TWI5-F1
#
_cell.length_a   1.000
_cell.length_b   1.000
_cell.length_c   1.000
_cell.angle_alpha   90.00
_cell.angle_beta   90.00
_cell.angle_gamma   90.00
#
_symmetry.space_group_name_H-M   'P 1'
#
loop_
_entity.id
_entity.type
_entity.pdbx_description
1 polymer ?
#
loop_
_entity_poly.entity_id
_entity_poly.type
_entity_poly.pdbx_seq_one_letter_code
_entity_poly.pdbx_strand_id
1 'polypeptide(L)'
;MLKRRWFDGSHGEDGIGVLKDILEREQFRQAVLASNAVDRLLEMLQSGNNDTVYAGLHYLRIFSQFADGKAEMSRPDVVESALAALRIPRQAVQWSAIVILHILFNTSDVQKSMRIKGVTVASLRKSILDGLRNMLRSRKANEVLAVSMALRTLSADEEVQHKVVTDPGFWRLSHDYYNTLLLEYDKRGPCFGEVYESVGIMITSMQERESYRPVNDLARLTSAPYELSPKRGPSLSWLTT
;
A
#
# COMPACT_ATOMS: atom_id res chain seq x y z
N MET A 1 -22.06 19.98 -23.66
CA MET A 1 -21.43 19.73 -22.34
C MET A 1 -20.16 18.93 -22.58
N LEU A 2 -18.98 19.54 -22.45
CA LEU A 2 -17.68 18.91 -22.75
C LEU A 2 -17.39 17.81 -21.72
N LYS A 3 -17.44 16.54 -22.13
CA LYS A 3 -16.83 15.43 -21.39
C LYS A 3 -15.33 15.74 -21.30
N ARG A 4 -14.81 15.96 -20.09
CA ARG A 4 -13.36 15.96 -19.86
C ARG A 4 -12.83 14.64 -20.41
N ARG A 5 -12.06 14.70 -21.49
CA ARG A 5 -11.35 13.56 -22.06
C ARG A 5 -10.32 13.14 -21.01
N TRP A 6 -10.44 11.89 -20.61
CA TRP A 6 -9.46 11.25 -19.76
C TRP A 6 -8.22 11.00 -20.64
N PHE A 7 -7.10 10.56 -20.10
CA PHE A 7 -6.11 9.90 -20.95
C PHE A 7 -6.73 8.54 -21.31
N ASP A 8 -7.73 8.55 -22.18
CA ASP A 8 -8.17 7.43 -22.97
C ASP A 8 -7.42 7.56 -24.28
N GLY A 9 -6.34 6.79 -24.47
CA GLY A 9 -5.75 6.67 -25.80
C GLY A 9 -6.85 6.37 -26.84
N SER A 10 -6.59 6.61 -28.12
CA SER A 10 -7.53 6.30 -29.21
C SER A 10 -8.02 4.83 -29.25
N HIS A 11 -7.48 3.97 -28.36
CA HIS A 11 -7.76 2.55 -28.19
C HIS A 11 -8.26 2.15 -26.79
N GLY A 12 -8.63 3.09 -25.91
CA GLY A 12 -9.14 2.78 -24.57
C GLY A 12 -8.05 2.44 -23.54
N GLU A 13 -6.81 2.81 -23.80
CA GLU A 13 -5.67 2.63 -22.90
C GLU A 13 -5.78 3.62 -21.72
N ASP A 14 -5.66 3.12 -20.50
CA ASP A 14 -5.53 3.97 -19.32
C ASP A 14 -4.08 4.44 -19.13
N GLY A 15 -3.89 5.54 -18.38
CA GLY A 15 -2.55 6.11 -18.16
C GLY A 15 -1.56 5.16 -17.48
N ILE A 16 -2.02 4.11 -16.79
CA ILE A 16 -1.16 3.10 -16.14
C ILE A 16 -0.64 2.11 -17.18
N GLY A 17 -1.50 1.65 -18.09
CA GLY A 17 -1.11 0.80 -19.22
C GLY A 17 -0.12 1.50 -20.13
N VAL A 18 -0.41 2.75 -20.51
CA VAL A 18 0.53 3.56 -21.32
C VAL A 18 1.88 3.72 -20.62
N LEU A 19 1.88 4.03 -19.31
CA LEU A 19 3.15 4.14 -18.58
C LEU A 19 3.90 2.82 -18.58
N LYS A 20 3.22 1.69 -18.33
CA LYS A 20 3.86 0.37 -18.33
C LYS A 20 4.58 0.10 -19.64
N ASP A 21 3.91 0.31 -20.77
CA ASP A 21 4.48 0.08 -22.10
C ASP A 21 5.67 1.01 -22.40
N ILE A 22 5.62 2.26 -21.92
CA ILE A 22 6.74 3.19 -22.00
C ILE A 22 7.93 2.68 -21.18
N LEU A 23 7.69 2.26 -19.93
CA LEU A 23 8.75 1.85 -19.01
C LEU A 23 9.35 0.48 -19.36
N GLU A 24 8.70 -0.35 -20.19
CA GLU A 24 9.31 -1.57 -20.73
C GLU A 24 10.57 -1.29 -21.56
N ARG A 25 10.65 -0.11 -22.19
CA ARG A 25 11.82 0.33 -22.96
C ARG A 25 12.80 1.08 -22.05
N GLU A 26 13.98 0.52 -21.84
CA GLU A 26 15.00 1.07 -20.93
C GLU A 26 15.32 2.54 -21.18
N GLN A 27 15.54 2.94 -22.43
CA GLN A 27 15.85 4.32 -22.80
C GLN A 27 14.75 5.32 -22.37
N PHE A 28 13.47 4.93 -22.44
CA PHE A 28 12.37 5.77 -22.01
C PHE A 28 12.19 5.72 -20.50
N ARG A 29 12.36 4.55 -19.88
CA ARG A 29 12.36 4.43 -18.42
C ARG A 29 13.43 5.31 -17.77
N GLN A 30 14.65 5.31 -18.30
CA GLN A 30 15.73 6.16 -17.84
C GLN A 30 15.42 7.65 -18.04
N ALA A 31 14.86 8.04 -19.18
CA ALA A 31 14.42 9.42 -19.41
C ALA A 31 13.31 9.86 -18.44
N VAL A 32 12.34 8.98 -18.17
CA VAL A 32 11.27 9.24 -17.20
C VAL A 32 11.84 9.36 -15.79
N LEU A 33 12.73 8.46 -15.36
CA LEU A 33 13.39 8.55 -14.06
C LEU A 33 14.23 9.83 -13.91
N ALA A 34 14.98 10.20 -14.96
CA ALA A 34 15.76 11.44 -15.00
C ALA A 34 14.90 12.72 -14.92
N SER A 35 13.60 12.62 -15.22
CA SER A 35 12.66 13.74 -15.12
C SER A 35 12.10 13.97 -13.69
N ASN A 36 12.67 13.31 -12.68
CA ASN A 36 12.19 13.32 -11.29
C ASN A 36 10.75 12.79 -11.16
N ALA A 37 10.41 11.76 -11.93
CA ALA A 37 9.06 11.19 -11.92
C ALA A 37 8.62 10.72 -10.53
N VAL A 38 9.53 10.13 -9.73
CA VAL A 38 9.21 9.68 -8.36
C VAL A 38 8.85 10.86 -7.44
N ASP A 39 9.50 12.03 -7.59
CA ASP A 39 9.15 13.22 -6.80
C ASP A 39 7.73 13.72 -7.15
N ARG A 40 7.36 13.67 -8.43
CA ARG A 40 5.98 14.00 -8.86
C ARG A 40 4.96 13.01 -8.32
N LEU A 41 5.31 11.74 -8.23
CA LEU A 41 4.45 10.74 -7.62
C LEU A 41 4.31 10.98 -6.11
N LEU A 42 5.38 11.42 -5.42
CA LEU A 42 5.29 11.82 -4.01
C LEU A 42 4.36 13.02 -3.81
N GLU A 43 4.41 14.03 -4.68
CA GLU A 43 3.45 15.16 -4.67
C GLU A 43 2.00 14.66 -4.80
N MET A 44 1.76 13.64 -5.65
CA MET A 44 0.43 13.02 -5.77
C MET A 44 -0.02 12.33 -4.47
N LEU A 45 0.88 11.61 -3.80
CA LEU A 45 0.60 10.95 -2.51
C LEU A 45 0.32 11.94 -1.38
N GLN A 46 0.85 13.16 -1.49
CA GLN A 46 0.67 14.24 -0.52
C GLN A 46 -0.51 15.18 -0.84
N SER A 47 -1.19 14.97 -1.97
CA SER A 47 -2.24 15.88 -2.48
C SER A 47 -3.52 15.97 -1.63
N GLY A 48 -3.70 15.08 -0.64
CA GLY A 48 -4.91 14.98 0.18
C GLY A 48 -6.15 14.45 -0.57
N ASN A 49 -6.06 14.22 -1.89
CA ASN A 49 -7.14 13.65 -2.69
C ASN A 49 -6.97 12.13 -2.81
N ASN A 50 -7.88 11.36 -2.24
CA ASN A 50 -7.80 9.89 -2.21
C ASN A 50 -7.70 9.23 -3.60
N ASP A 51 -8.29 9.82 -4.65
CA ASP A 51 -8.18 9.29 -6.02
C ASP A 51 -6.78 9.58 -6.60
N THR A 52 -6.23 10.76 -6.33
CA THR A 52 -4.86 11.13 -6.75
C THR A 52 -3.82 10.29 -6.01
N VAL A 53 -4.01 10.06 -4.70
CA VAL A 53 -3.14 9.17 -3.91
C VAL A 53 -3.20 7.75 -4.46
N TYR A 54 -4.40 7.25 -4.76
CA TYR A 54 -4.59 5.93 -5.36
C TYR A 54 -3.83 5.78 -6.68
N ALA A 55 -3.97 6.76 -7.59
CA ALA A 55 -3.23 6.77 -8.85
C ALA A 55 -1.72 6.81 -8.64
N GLY A 56 -1.23 7.65 -7.71
CA GLY A 56 0.19 7.75 -7.37
C GLY A 56 0.78 6.42 -6.91
N LEU A 57 0.08 5.69 -6.05
CA LEU A 57 0.51 4.35 -5.59
C LEU A 57 0.55 3.34 -6.73
N HIS A 58 -0.41 3.40 -7.67
CA HIS A 58 -0.42 2.52 -8.84
C HIS A 58 0.71 2.82 -9.80
N TYR A 59 1.02 4.09 -10.05
CA TYR A 59 2.18 4.45 -10.85
C TYR A 59 3.47 3.96 -10.19
N LEU A 60 3.66 4.19 -8.89
CA LEU A 60 4.79 3.64 -8.14
C LEU A 60 4.87 2.12 -8.28
N ARG A 61 3.72 1.44 -8.30
CA ARG A 61 3.67 -0.01 -8.50
C ARG A 61 4.15 -0.43 -9.89
N ILE A 62 3.91 0.37 -10.94
CA ILE A 62 4.50 0.11 -12.26
C ILE A 62 6.01 0.32 -12.23
N PHE A 63 6.51 1.43 -11.64
CA PHE A 63 7.95 1.66 -11.49
C PHE A 63 8.65 0.51 -10.76
N SER A 64 7.99 -0.04 -9.74
CA SER A 64 8.55 -1.14 -8.96
C SER A 64 8.73 -2.46 -9.71
N GLN A 65 8.23 -2.60 -10.95
CA GLN A 65 8.48 -3.79 -11.77
C GLN A 65 9.91 -3.82 -12.32
N PHE A 66 10.60 -2.68 -12.30
CA PHE A 66 11.94 -2.51 -12.86
C PHE A 66 12.97 -2.22 -11.76
N ALA A 67 14.20 -2.71 -11.93
CA ALA A 67 15.24 -2.62 -10.89
C ALA A 67 15.67 -1.16 -10.60
N ASP A 68 15.78 -0.33 -11.64
CA ASP A 68 16.05 1.11 -11.54
C ASP A 68 14.88 1.88 -10.92
N GLY A 69 13.64 1.52 -11.25
CA GLY A 69 12.45 2.06 -10.60
C GLY A 69 12.38 1.72 -9.11
N LYS A 70 12.61 0.46 -8.73
CA LYS A 70 12.75 0.06 -7.31
C LYS A 70 13.86 0.85 -6.61
N ALA A 71 14.98 1.08 -7.30
CA ALA A 71 16.10 1.84 -6.75
C ALA A 71 15.73 3.30 -6.47
N GLU A 72 15.01 3.95 -7.39
CA GLU A 72 14.61 5.34 -7.19
C GLU A 72 13.49 5.48 -6.15
N MET A 73 12.61 4.48 -6.03
CA MET A 73 11.55 4.45 -5.00
C MET A 73 12.05 4.15 -3.59
N SER A 74 13.29 3.66 -3.46
CA SER A 74 13.88 3.22 -2.19
C SER A 74 14.32 4.38 -1.30
N ARG A 75 13.35 5.19 -0.88
CA ARG A 75 13.55 6.44 -0.15
C ARG A 75 12.64 6.50 1.08
N PRO A 76 13.06 7.17 2.18
CA PRO A 76 12.25 7.31 3.39
C PRO A 76 10.89 8.00 3.15
N ASP A 77 10.86 9.01 2.29
CA ASP A 77 9.64 9.77 1.96
C ASP A 77 8.58 8.92 1.22
N VAL A 78 8.99 7.95 0.40
CA VAL A 78 8.08 6.98 -0.22
C VAL A 78 7.49 6.04 0.85
N VAL A 79 8.30 5.59 1.80
CA VAL A 79 7.82 4.77 2.93
C VAL A 79 6.83 5.55 3.78
N GLU A 80 7.15 6.78 4.16
CA GLU A 80 6.28 7.65 4.95
C GLU A 80 4.95 7.92 4.23
N SER A 81 4.99 8.19 2.92
CA SER A 81 3.79 8.42 2.12
C SER A 81 2.92 7.16 1.99
N ALA A 82 3.53 5.98 1.82
CA ALA A 82 2.80 4.72 1.79
C ALA A 82 2.18 4.38 3.16
N LEU A 83 2.90 4.61 4.27
CA LEU A 83 2.36 4.47 5.62
C LEU A 83 1.19 5.45 5.88
N ALA A 84 1.29 6.69 5.41
CA ALA A 84 0.19 7.64 5.47
C ALA A 84 -1.04 7.16 4.68
N ALA A 85 -0.82 6.57 3.50
CA ALA A 85 -1.89 6.02 2.67
C ALA A 85 -2.63 4.84 3.32
N LEU A 86 -1.98 4.05 4.20
CA LEU A 86 -2.67 3.02 4.99
C LEU A 86 -3.76 3.59 5.91
N ARG A 87 -3.68 4.87 6.28
CA ARG A 87 -4.67 5.53 7.14
C ARG A 87 -5.90 6.02 6.39
N ILE A 88 -5.85 6.07 5.06
CA ILE A 88 -6.98 6.49 4.23
C ILE A 88 -8.06 5.41 4.31
N PRO A 89 -9.32 5.74 4.68
CA PRO A 89 -10.42 4.76 4.81
C PRO A 89 -10.97 4.37 3.42
N ARG A 90 -10.09 3.89 2.54
CA ARG A 90 -10.40 3.35 1.22
C ARG A 90 -9.53 2.13 0.99
N GLN A 91 -10.16 0.95 1.01
CA GLN A 91 -9.49 -0.33 0.95
C GLN A 91 -8.55 -0.46 -0.27
N ALA A 92 -8.96 0.01 -1.45
CA ALA A 92 -8.12 0.01 -2.65
C ALA A 92 -6.81 0.81 -2.47
N VAL A 93 -6.84 1.95 -1.78
CA VAL A 93 -5.63 2.74 -1.46
C VAL A 93 -4.74 2.00 -0.49
N GLN A 94 -5.33 1.44 0.57
CA GLN A 94 -4.60 0.66 1.57
C GLN A 94 -3.91 -0.55 0.94
N TRP A 95 -4.59 -1.26 0.05
CA TRP A 95 -4.02 -2.40 -0.68
C TRP A 95 -2.83 -2.02 -1.54
N SER A 96 -2.94 -0.95 -2.34
CA SER A 96 -1.82 -0.48 -3.15
C SER A 96 -0.64 -0.05 -2.25
N ALA A 97 -0.91 0.61 -1.12
CA ALA A 97 0.12 0.99 -0.16
C ALA A 97 0.82 -0.23 0.48
N ILE A 98 0.07 -1.28 0.85
CA ILE A 98 0.64 -2.54 1.35
C ILE A 98 1.60 -3.14 0.32
N VAL A 99 1.21 -3.18 -0.96
CA VAL A 99 2.07 -3.70 -2.03
C VAL A 99 3.36 -2.91 -2.14
N ILE A 100 3.29 -1.58 -2.12
CA ILE A 100 4.50 -0.73 -2.16
C ILE A 100 5.40 -1.00 -0.95
N LEU A 101 4.84 -1.05 0.26
CA LEU A 101 5.62 -1.34 1.48
C LEU A 101 6.26 -2.73 1.42
N HIS A 102 5.53 -3.74 0.95
CA HIS A 102 6.05 -5.10 0.79
C HIS A 102 7.22 -5.15 -0.21
N ILE A 103 7.09 -4.45 -1.33
CA ILE A 103 8.15 -4.36 -2.34
C ILE A 103 9.39 -3.69 -1.74
N LEU A 104 9.23 -2.53 -1.11
CA LEU A 104 10.35 -1.78 -0.51
C LEU A 104 11.03 -2.59 0.60
N PHE A 105 10.26 -3.33 1.39
CA PHE A 105 10.78 -4.20 2.44
C PHE A 105 11.65 -5.35 1.91
N ASN A 106 11.26 -5.91 0.76
CA ASN A 106 11.92 -7.05 0.10
C ASN A 106 12.88 -6.63 -1.03
N THR A 107 13.23 -5.34 -1.12
CA THR A 107 14.16 -4.86 -2.14
C THR A 107 15.60 -5.22 -1.74
N SER A 108 15.97 -6.50 -1.91
CA SER A 108 17.33 -7.02 -1.72
C SER A 108 18.25 -6.69 -2.89
N ASP A 109 17.71 -6.56 -4.10
CA ASP A 109 18.52 -6.51 -5.33
C ASP A 109 19.16 -5.14 -5.62
N VAL A 110 18.70 -4.09 -4.94
CA VAL A 110 19.18 -2.71 -5.12
C VAL A 110 20.42 -2.41 -4.26
N GLN A 111 20.91 -3.39 -3.49
CA GLN A 111 22.02 -3.26 -2.52
C GLN A 111 23.29 -2.57 -3.06
N LYS A 112 23.55 -2.58 -4.37
CA LYS A 112 24.69 -1.86 -4.97
C LYS A 112 24.47 -0.36 -5.19
N SER A 113 23.23 0.09 -5.40
CA SER A 113 22.89 1.49 -5.69
C SER A 113 22.60 2.32 -4.42
N MET A 114 22.02 1.70 -3.39
CA MET A 114 21.55 2.42 -2.17
C MET A 114 22.66 3.07 -1.33
N ARG A 115 23.90 2.58 -1.39
CA ARG A 115 25.00 3.18 -0.61
C ARG A 115 25.31 4.62 -1.04
N ILE A 116 24.82 5.05 -2.20
CA ILE A 116 25.07 6.36 -2.80
C ILE A 116 24.18 7.48 -2.19
N LYS A 117 23.05 7.16 -1.56
CA LYS A 117 22.12 8.16 -0.97
C LYS A 117 22.04 8.12 0.57
N GLY A 118 22.98 7.43 1.25
CA GLY A 118 23.03 7.36 2.72
C GLY A 118 21.91 6.54 3.40
N VAL A 119 20.99 5.98 2.63
CA VAL A 119 19.88 5.15 3.10
C VAL A 119 20.27 3.68 2.99
N THR A 120 20.19 2.95 4.09
CA THR A 120 20.45 1.50 4.10
C THR A 120 19.15 0.71 4.01
N VAL A 121 19.19 -0.47 3.41
CA VAL A 121 18.04 -1.41 3.41
C VAL A 121 17.54 -1.65 4.84
N ALA A 122 18.45 -1.78 5.80
CA ALA A 122 18.11 -1.94 7.21
C ALA A 122 17.34 -0.73 7.77
N SER A 123 17.73 0.50 7.40
CA SER A 123 17.01 1.71 7.81
C SER A 123 15.61 1.81 7.21
N LEU A 124 15.42 1.42 5.94
CA LEU A 124 14.10 1.37 5.29
C LEU A 124 13.19 0.32 5.94
N ARG A 125 13.69 -0.91 6.10
CA ARG A 125 12.97 -2.00 6.78
C ARG A 125 12.57 -1.60 8.19
N LYS A 126 13.47 -0.97 8.94
CA LYS A 126 13.18 -0.43 10.27
C LYS A 126 12.06 0.61 10.22
N SER A 127 12.14 1.58 9.31
CA SER A 127 11.11 2.64 9.18
C SER A 127 9.72 2.05 8.87
N ILE A 128 9.65 1.09 7.94
CA ILE A 128 8.40 0.37 7.62
C ILE A 128 7.85 -0.31 8.87
N LEU A 129 8.68 -1.10 9.57
CA LEU A 129 8.23 -1.84 10.75
C LEU A 129 7.83 -0.95 11.91
N ASP A 130 8.59 0.10 12.21
CA ASP A 130 8.26 1.04 13.28
C ASP A 130 6.94 1.77 12.97
N GLY A 131 6.71 2.14 11.71
CA GLY A 131 5.45 2.70 11.23
C GLY A 131 4.27 1.76 11.43
N LEU A 132 4.38 0.50 10.98
CA LEU A 132 3.33 -0.51 11.13
C LEU A 132 3.07 -0.82 12.62
N ARG A 133 4.11 -1.01 13.43
CA ARG A 133 3.98 -1.24 14.88
C ARG A 133 3.28 -0.09 15.57
N ASN A 134 3.52 1.15 15.14
CA ASN A 134 2.81 2.30 15.70
C ASN A 134 1.31 2.27 15.37
N MET A 135 0.93 1.80 14.18
CA MET A 135 -0.47 1.65 13.76
C MET A 135 -1.23 0.55 14.50
N LEU A 136 -0.56 -0.46 15.07
CA LEU A 136 -1.21 -1.48 15.92
C LEU A 136 -1.93 -0.88 17.14
N ARG A 137 -1.54 0.33 17.56
CA ARG A 137 -2.15 1.05 18.69
C ARG A 137 -3.43 1.80 18.29
N SER A 138 -3.76 1.83 17.00
CA SER A 138 -4.94 2.53 16.48
C SER A 138 -6.22 1.91 17.02
N ARG A 139 -7.25 2.76 17.17
CA ARG A 139 -8.61 2.34 17.50
C ARG A 139 -9.55 2.41 16.32
N LYS A 140 -9.07 2.78 15.14
CA LYS A 140 -9.89 2.83 13.93
C LYS A 140 -9.86 1.50 13.19
N ALA A 141 -11.04 0.97 12.89
CA ALA A 141 -11.21 -0.31 12.21
C ALA A 141 -10.45 -0.40 10.88
N ASN A 142 -10.48 0.66 10.07
CA ASN A 142 -9.78 0.70 8.78
C ASN A 142 -8.25 0.66 8.92
N GLU A 143 -7.69 1.33 9.94
CA GLU A 143 -6.25 1.32 10.19
C GLU A 143 -5.80 -0.04 10.73
N VAL A 144 -6.56 -0.62 11.66
CA VAL A 144 -6.30 -1.96 12.23
C VAL A 144 -6.36 -3.03 11.14
N LEU A 145 -7.32 -2.97 10.23
CA LEU A 145 -7.36 -3.84 9.06
C LEU A 145 -6.10 -3.70 8.21
N ALA A 146 -5.76 -2.47 7.81
CA ALA A 146 -4.64 -2.22 6.92
C ALA A 146 -3.30 -2.66 7.51
N VAL A 147 -3.03 -2.35 8.78
CA VAL A 147 -1.80 -2.80 9.45
C VAL A 147 -1.76 -4.30 9.63
N SER A 148 -2.89 -4.94 9.93
CA SER A 148 -2.96 -6.40 10.09
C SER A 148 -2.64 -7.10 8.77
N MET A 149 -3.22 -6.60 7.66
CA MET A 149 -2.90 -7.10 6.32
C MET A 149 -1.44 -6.83 5.95
N ALA A 150 -0.91 -5.63 6.20
CA ALA A 150 0.49 -5.30 5.92
C ALA A 150 1.45 -6.26 6.64
N LEU A 151 1.26 -6.44 7.95
CA LEU A 151 2.09 -7.33 8.75
C LEU A 151 1.97 -8.79 8.31
N ARG A 152 0.77 -9.26 7.92
CA ARG A 152 0.60 -10.58 7.30
C ARG A 152 1.44 -10.75 6.04
N THR A 153 1.49 -9.74 5.16
CA THR A 153 2.33 -9.84 3.95
C THR A 153 3.83 -9.86 4.24
N LEU A 154 4.24 -9.49 5.45
CA LEU A 154 5.63 -9.48 5.90
C LEU A 154 5.93 -10.62 6.89
N SER A 155 4.96 -11.49 7.19
CA SER A 155 5.07 -12.50 8.26
C SER A 155 6.04 -13.63 7.95
N ALA A 156 6.45 -13.80 6.69
CA ALA A 156 7.46 -14.79 6.31
C ALA A 156 8.87 -14.42 6.81
N ASP A 157 9.08 -13.19 7.26
CA ASP A 157 10.36 -12.70 7.74
C ASP A 157 10.44 -12.83 9.27
N GLU A 158 11.40 -13.63 9.76
CA GLU A 158 11.54 -13.93 11.19
C GLU A 158 11.84 -12.68 12.03
N GLU A 159 12.56 -11.70 11.48
CA GLU A 159 12.86 -10.44 12.16
C GLU A 159 11.58 -9.64 12.39
N VAL A 160 10.67 -9.66 11.41
CA VAL A 160 9.34 -9.04 11.51
C VAL A 160 8.53 -9.71 12.61
N GLN A 161 8.41 -11.03 12.58
CA GLN A 161 7.67 -11.78 13.61
C GLN A 161 8.20 -11.44 15.00
N HIS A 162 9.52 -11.53 15.20
CA HIS A 162 10.14 -11.25 16.49
C HIS A 162 9.88 -9.82 16.97
N LYS A 163 10.05 -8.82 16.10
CA LYS A 163 9.83 -7.41 16.45
C LYS A 163 8.37 -7.06 16.71
N VAL A 164 7.44 -7.73 16.04
CA VAL A 164 5.99 -7.51 16.23
C VAL A 164 5.52 -8.19 17.51
N VAL A 165 5.89 -9.45 17.75
CA VAL A 165 5.48 -10.20 18.96
C VAL A 165 6.09 -9.60 20.23
N THR A 166 7.22 -8.91 20.14
CA THR A 166 7.78 -8.18 21.29
C THR A 166 7.16 -6.79 21.50
N ASP A 167 6.28 -6.32 20.60
CA ASP A 167 5.63 -5.02 20.72
C ASP A 167 4.44 -5.06 21.69
N PRO A 168 4.37 -4.15 22.69
CA PRO A 168 3.22 -4.09 23.60
C PRO A 168 1.87 -3.82 22.91
N GLY A 169 1.89 -3.12 21.77
CA GLY A 169 0.70 -2.85 20.96
C GLY A 169 0.12 -4.12 20.33
N PHE A 170 0.98 -5.07 19.93
CA PHE A 170 0.54 -6.38 19.44
C PHE A 170 -0.21 -7.15 20.53
N TRP A 171 0.35 -7.25 21.74
CA TRP A 171 -0.29 -7.96 22.84
C TRP A 171 -1.57 -7.29 23.33
N ARG A 172 -1.62 -5.95 23.31
CA ARG A 172 -2.86 -5.22 23.58
C ARG A 172 -3.95 -5.56 22.57
N LEU A 173 -3.63 -5.52 21.27
CA LEU A 173 -4.59 -5.88 20.22
C LEU A 173 -5.02 -7.36 20.30
N SER A 174 -4.07 -8.26 20.60
CA SER A 174 -4.35 -9.68 20.81
C SER A 174 -5.27 -9.92 22.02
N HIS A 175 -5.01 -9.25 23.15
CA HIS A 175 -5.90 -9.28 24.30
C HIS A 175 -7.30 -8.76 23.97
N ASP A 176 -7.40 -7.63 23.26
CA ASP A 176 -8.68 -7.07 22.82
C ASP A 176 -9.42 -8.04 21.87
N TYR A 177 -8.70 -8.71 20.96
CA TYR A 177 -9.24 -9.70 20.03
C TYR A 177 -9.92 -10.88 20.74
N TYR A 178 -9.28 -11.46 21.77
CA TYR A 178 -9.84 -12.60 22.52
C TYR A 178 -10.88 -12.22 23.58
N ASN A 179 -11.09 -10.92 23.84
CA ASN A 179 -12.07 -10.44 24.81
C ASN A 179 -13.15 -9.59 24.16
N THR A 180 -12.86 -8.31 23.90
CA THR A 180 -13.79 -7.39 23.26
C THR A 180 -13.02 -6.41 22.38
N LEU A 181 -13.07 -6.66 21.07
CA LEU A 181 -12.40 -5.84 20.08
C LEU A 181 -13.19 -4.55 19.82
N LEU A 182 -12.97 -3.55 20.69
CA LEU A 182 -13.58 -2.23 20.56
C LEU A 182 -12.78 -1.36 19.59
N LEU A 183 -13.37 -1.15 18.41
CA LEU A 183 -12.83 -0.30 17.35
C LEU A 183 -13.90 0.68 16.85
N GLU A 184 -13.45 1.83 16.35
CA GLU A 184 -14.25 2.84 15.68
C GLU A 184 -14.47 2.42 14.22
N TYR A 185 -15.74 2.23 13.85
CA TYR A 185 -16.15 1.85 12.51
C TYR A 185 -16.75 3.05 11.77
N ASP A 186 -16.23 3.35 10.59
CA ASP A 186 -16.85 4.27 9.63
C ASP A 186 -17.89 3.51 8.80
N LYS A 187 -19.00 4.16 8.40
CA LYS A 187 -20.02 3.64 7.50
C LYS A 187 -19.47 3.18 6.15
N ARG A 188 -18.33 3.73 5.73
CA ARG A 188 -17.63 3.37 4.49
C ARG A 188 -16.38 2.51 4.72
N GLY A 189 -16.10 2.17 5.98
CA GLY A 189 -14.97 1.35 6.39
C GLY A 189 -15.28 -0.15 6.31
N PRO A 190 -14.33 -0.99 6.72
CA PRO A 190 -14.55 -2.43 6.79
C PRO A 190 -15.58 -2.77 7.86
N CYS A 191 -16.27 -3.90 7.68
CA CYS A 191 -17.15 -4.44 8.71
C CYS A 191 -16.35 -5.19 9.80
N PHE A 192 -16.97 -5.41 10.95
CA PHE A 192 -16.35 -6.11 12.09
C PHE A 192 -15.74 -7.47 11.68
N GLY A 193 -16.47 -8.26 10.89
CA GLY A 193 -16.01 -9.59 10.46
C GLY A 193 -14.68 -9.55 9.70
N GLU A 194 -14.52 -8.61 8.76
CA GLU A 194 -13.29 -8.45 7.99
C GLU A 194 -12.10 -8.07 8.87
N VAL A 195 -12.31 -7.15 9.83
CA VAL A 195 -11.26 -6.73 10.76
C VAL A 195 -10.89 -7.87 11.70
N TYR A 196 -11.89 -8.54 12.28
CA TYR A 196 -11.71 -9.64 13.21
C TYR A 196 -10.94 -10.79 12.54
N GLU A 197 -11.38 -11.23 11.36
CA GLU A 197 -10.68 -12.25 10.58
C GLU A 197 -9.24 -11.83 10.28
N SER A 198 -9.03 -10.60 9.82
CA SER A 198 -7.68 -10.15 9.48
C SER A 198 -6.75 -10.05 10.68
N VAL A 199 -7.25 -9.63 11.84
CA VAL A 199 -6.48 -9.56 13.09
C VAL A 199 -6.13 -10.98 13.57
N GLY A 200 -7.09 -11.90 13.56
CA GLY A 200 -6.86 -13.29 13.95
C GLY A 200 -5.77 -13.96 13.10
N ILE A 201 -5.86 -13.81 11.78
CA ILE A 201 -4.84 -14.34 10.86
C ILE A 201 -3.47 -13.69 11.11
N MET A 202 -3.43 -12.39 11.37
CA MET A 202 -2.18 -11.68 11.68
C MET A 202 -1.54 -12.20 12.96
N ILE A 203 -2.33 -12.40 14.03
CA ILE A 203 -1.84 -12.95 15.30
C ILE A 203 -1.24 -14.34 15.09
N THR A 204 -1.98 -15.24 14.43
CA THR A 204 -1.50 -16.59 14.11
C THR A 204 -0.22 -16.54 13.27
N SER A 205 -0.19 -15.72 12.21
CA SER A 205 0.97 -15.61 11.31
C SER A 205 2.23 -15.04 11.99
N MET A 206 2.08 -14.29 13.08
CA MET A 206 3.20 -13.72 13.85
C MET A 206 3.70 -14.68 14.94
N GLN A 207 2.81 -15.52 15.47
CA GLN A 207 3.13 -16.43 16.59
C GLN A 207 3.54 -17.83 16.13
N GLU A 208 2.93 -18.37 15.08
CA GLU A 208 3.16 -19.72 14.60
C GLU A 208 4.18 -19.73 13.46
N ARG A 209 5.40 -20.21 13.74
CA ARG A 209 6.52 -20.22 12.79
C ARG A 209 6.36 -21.19 11.61
N GLU A 210 5.50 -22.21 11.69
CA GLU A 210 5.58 -23.36 10.76
C GLU A 210 4.26 -23.90 10.17
N SER A 211 3.08 -23.38 10.52
CA SER A 211 1.80 -24.05 10.16
C SER A 211 0.85 -23.27 9.27
N TYR A 212 1.07 -21.97 9.05
CA TYR A 212 0.10 -21.17 8.28
C TYR A 212 0.45 -21.17 6.79
N ARG A 213 -0.39 -21.82 5.98
CA ARG A 213 -0.38 -21.61 4.51
C ARG A 213 -0.52 -20.10 4.30
N PRO A 214 0.40 -19.44 3.58
CA PRO A 214 0.23 -18.02 3.30
C PRO A 214 -1.12 -17.87 2.61
N VAL A 215 -2.06 -17.20 3.28
CA VAL A 215 -3.16 -16.58 2.54
C VAL A 215 -2.45 -15.77 1.48
N ASN A 216 -2.76 -16.03 0.22
CA ASN A 216 -2.08 -15.41 -0.91
C ASN A 216 -2.52 -13.94 -1.05
N ASP A 217 -2.48 -13.21 0.06
CA ASP A 217 -2.80 -11.80 0.17
C ASP A 217 -1.95 -11.03 -0.81
N LEU A 218 -0.67 -11.36 -0.97
CA LEU A 218 0.16 -10.69 -1.95
C LEU A 218 -0.34 -10.93 -3.39
N ALA A 219 -0.68 -12.15 -3.81
CA ALA A 219 -1.25 -12.34 -5.15
C ALA A 219 -2.63 -11.70 -5.30
N ARG A 220 -3.46 -11.67 -4.24
CA ARG A 220 -4.75 -10.96 -4.26
C ARG A 220 -4.55 -9.45 -4.40
N LEU A 221 -3.64 -8.88 -3.63
CA LEU A 221 -3.32 -7.45 -3.62
C LEU A 221 -2.65 -7.02 -4.93
N THR A 222 -1.85 -7.89 -5.53
CA THR A 222 -1.20 -7.63 -6.82
C THR A 222 -2.11 -7.95 -8.01
N SER A 223 -3.07 -8.85 -7.91
CA SER A 223 -4.03 -9.08 -9.01
C SER A 223 -5.16 -8.04 -9.08
N ALA A 224 -5.34 -7.23 -8.03
CA ALA A 224 -6.36 -6.17 -8.02
C ALA A 224 -6.13 -5.17 -9.18
N PRO A 225 -7.10 -5.00 -10.10
CA PRO A 225 -7.00 -4.06 -11.20
C PRO A 225 -7.06 -2.61 -10.68
N TYR A 226 -6.63 -1.67 -11.51
CA TYR A 226 -6.81 -0.25 -11.21
C TYR A 226 -8.31 0.12 -11.29
N GLU A 227 -8.90 0.47 -10.16
CA GLU A 227 -10.30 0.86 -10.08
C GLU A 227 -10.43 2.39 -10.01
N LEU A 228 -10.81 3.02 -11.12
CA LEU A 228 -11.25 4.40 -11.09
C LEU A 228 -12.55 4.49 -10.29
N SER A 229 -12.57 5.26 -9.19
CA SER A 229 -13.81 5.58 -8.48
C SER A 229 -14.81 6.12 -9.51
N PRO A 230 -15.98 5.48 -9.70
CA PRO A 230 -17.03 6.14 -10.45
C PRO A 230 -17.44 7.35 -9.62
N LYS A 231 -17.03 8.55 -10.06
CA LYS A 231 -17.67 9.78 -9.58
C LYS A 231 -19.15 9.60 -9.86
N ARG A 232 -19.94 9.34 -8.81
CA ARG A 232 -21.39 9.43 -8.89
C ARG A 232 -21.67 10.84 -9.39
N GLY A 233 -22.07 10.96 -10.65
CA GLY A 233 -22.66 12.20 -11.14
C GLY A 233 -23.83 12.57 -10.23
N PRO A 234 -24.22 13.86 -10.18
CA PRO A 234 -25.44 14.24 -9.46
C PRO A 234 -26.57 13.34 -9.96
N SER A 235 -27.26 12.67 -9.03
CA SER A 235 -28.44 11.89 -9.36
C SER A 235 -29.43 12.83 -10.06
N LEU A 236 -29.59 12.68 -11.36
CA LEU A 236 -30.68 13.29 -12.12
C LEU A 236 -31.96 12.54 -11.74
N SER A 237 -32.45 12.75 -10.53
CA SER A 237 -33.74 12.26 -10.04
C SER A 237 -34.86 13.29 -10.24
N TRP A 238 -34.73 14.22 -11.20
CA TRP A 238 -35.75 15.24 -11.48
C TRP A 238 -36.03 15.46 -12.97
N LEU A 239 -35.85 14.44 -13.80
CA LEU A 239 -36.35 14.46 -15.18
C LEU A 239 -37.01 13.13 -15.54
N THR A 240 -38.16 12.87 -14.93
CA THR A 240 -39.28 12.19 -15.60
C THR A 240 -40.58 12.56 -14.88
N THR A 241 -41.42 13.28 -15.63
CA THR A 241 -42.86 13.62 -15.46
C THR A 241 -43.28 14.42 -14.25
#